data_AF-A0A7Y4XPM4-F1
#
_entry.id   AF-A0A7Y4XPM4-F1
#
_cell.length_a   1.000
_cell.length_b   1.000
_cell.length_c   1.000
_cell.angle_alpha   90.00
_cell.angle_beta   90.00
_cell.angle_gamma   90.00
#
_symmetry.space_group_name_H-M   'P 1'
#
loop_
_entity.id
_entity.type
_entity.pdbx_description
1 polymer ?
#
loop_
_entity_poly.entity_id
_entity_poly.type
_entity_poly.pdbx_seq_one_letter_code
_entity_poly.pdbx_strand_id
1 'polypeptide(L)'
;MKSGQPTSETIGSRKAQWRILLRNTAYIVGALVVFLFALELMLSSLQHLGKTAAETIILATSNPFTALFIGLLITAIIQSSTATTSMTVALVASGSLTLESAIPIIMGANVGTTITSTIVSLGFLPKKKEFRRAVAAGTYHDFFNILTVFILFPLEYYFQFLSHLSESIATTLFKQPIGPSQGSFSLLGGGLSAITDSIVSTIGNGFILIVISLIILFSSILFFRKVLTKLLGFGSSETFQRFFFQSPLKSFAWGVLTTAAIRSSSVTTSLVVPLVAKKVVTLRSAVPFILGANIGTTISAFLAAMLNSNIAISIAIAHFLFNFIGVMIFFPIPALREIPIKLATGLGRITLKYRLAGLLYLLVMFFIVPFSLIYFNRDAVSITELTYQRIENNKTTYFTVITKTFENQAMRIVYPGEKNTEPSLIYSVYRKNNLLIINNELFELNKPGFCRDGEDRDGKFKSCIREILPRLILNPSLSLDSIFVFQKQYERQVNVSTWRYISSPSNLLVKKERRDTLGNVISTEELYKIVKK
;
A
#
# COMPACT_ATOMS: atom_id res chain seq x y z
N MET A 1 28.18 57.50 -21.43
CA MET A 1 27.29 56.32 -21.28
C MET A 1 26.54 56.10 -22.60
N LYS A 2 26.62 54.90 -23.20
CA LYS A 2 25.67 54.43 -24.21
C LYS A 2 25.18 53.06 -23.74
N SER A 3 23.90 52.96 -23.41
CA SER A 3 23.27 51.70 -23.02
C SER A 3 23.16 50.78 -24.23
N GLY A 4 23.87 49.66 -24.20
CA GLY A 4 23.84 48.67 -25.29
C GLY A 4 22.45 48.04 -25.40
N GLN A 5 21.74 48.30 -26.49
CA GLN A 5 20.55 47.53 -26.85
C GLN A 5 20.98 46.09 -27.22
N PRO A 6 20.22 45.05 -26.81
CA PRO A 6 20.51 43.68 -27.18
C PRO A 6 20.28 43.47 -28.68
N THR A 7 21.26 42.89 -29.37
CA THR A 7 21.18 42.61 -30.82
C THR A 7 20.11 41.56 -31.14
N SER A 8 19.55 41.63 -32.35
CA SER A 8 18.42 40.78 -32.79
C SER A 8 18.68 39.27 -32.65
N GLU A 9 19.92 38.82 -32.83
CA GLU A 9 20.35 37.43 -32.62
C GLU A 9 20.13 36.95 -31.18
N THR A 10 20.39 37.80 -30.18
CA THR A 10 20.17 37.46 -28.76
C THR A 10 18.68 37.33 -28.41
N ILE A 11 17.81 38.03 -29.13
CA ILE A 11 16.35 37.94 -28.97
C ILE A 11 15.83 36.66 -29.64
N GLY A 12 16.39 36.31 -30.82
CA GLY A 12 16.06 35.08 -31.54
C GLY A 12 16.39 33.82 -30.74
N SER A 13 17.60 33.74 -30.17
CA SER A 13 18.00 32.58 -29.35
C SER A 13 17.15 32.45 -28.09
N ARG A 14 16.80 33.56 -27.43
CA ARG A 14 15.94 33.58 -26.23
C ARG A 14 14.52 33.14 -26.55
N LYS A 15 13.90 33.59 -27.66
CA LYS A 15 12.59 33.08 -28.11
C LYS A 15 12.61 31.59 -28.46
N ALA A 16 13.68 31.10 -29.09
CA ALA A 16 13.85 29.68 -29.37
C ALA A 16 13.96 28.84 -28.09
N GLN A 17 14.75 29.29 -27.11
CA GLN A 17 14.87 28.67 -25.78
C GLN A 17 13.53 28.64 -25.04
N TRP A 18 12.75 29.73 -25.05
CA TRP A 18 11.41 29.75 -24.45
C TRP A 18 10.43 28.78 -25.12
N ARG A 19 10.43 28.68 -26.46
CA ARG A 19 9.60 27.69 -27.17
C ARG A 19 9.99 26.25 -26.83
N ILE A 20 11.29 25.97 -26.70
CA ILE A 20 11.80 24.66 -26.27
C ILE A 20 11.36 24.38 -24.83
N LEU A 21 11.58 25.31 -23.90
CA LEU A 21 11.19 25.18 -22.49
C LEU A 21 9.68 24.92 -22.35
N LEU A 22 8.84 25.74 -23.00
CA LEU A 22 7.38 25.66 -22.88
C LEU A 22 6.83 24.37 -23.48
N ARG A 23 7.36 23.91 -24.62
CA ARG A 23 7.07 22.58 -25.20
C ARG A 23 7.47 21.45 -24.25
N ASN A 24 8.65 21.55 -23.64
CA ASN A 24 9.17 20.53 -22.72
C ASN A 24 8.33 20.46 -21.44
N THR A 25 7.94 21.61 -20.87
CA THR A 25 7.00 21.71 -19.74
C THR A 25 5.64 21.11 -20.11
N ALA A 26 5.10 21.41 -21.30
CA ALA A 26 3.84 20.83 -21.77
C ALA A 26 3.92 19.29 -21.90
N TYR A 27 5.04 18.72 -22.38
CA TYR A 27 5.22 17.26 -22.38
C TYR A 27 5.29 16.67 -20.97
N ILE A 28 5.92 17.33 -20.01
CA ILE A 28 5.97 16.88 -18.60
C ILE A 28 4.56 16.91 -17.98
N VAL A 29 3.82 18.00 -18.17
CA VAL A 29 2.44 18.15 -17.65
C VAL A 29 1.49 17.13 -18.31
N GLY A 30 1.58 16.93 -19.63
CA GLY A 30 0.79 15.93 -20.33
C GLY A 30 1.10 14.49 -19.87
N ALA A 31 2.38 14.15 -19.72
CA ALA A 31 2.79 12.85 -19.18
C ALA A 31 2.29 12.63 -17.74
N LEU A 32 2.28 13.70 -16.93
CA LEU A 32 1.72 13.67 -15.58
C LEU A 32 0.20 13.43 -15.58
N VAL A 33 -0.57 14.13 -16.42
CA VAL A 33 -2.02 13.94 -16.49
C VAL A 33 -2.37 12.51 -16.92
N VAL A 34 -1.67 11.97 -17.92
CA VAL A 34 -1.86 10.56 -18.36
C VAL A 34 -1.51 9.57 -17.24
N PHE A 35 -0.45 9.82 -16.48
CA PHE A 35 -0.08 8.99 -15.33
C PHE A 35 -1.14 9.02 -14.22
N LEU A 36 -1.66 10.20 -13.88
CA LEU A 36 -2.71 10.34 -12.86
C LEU A 36 -4.03 9.69 -13.31
N PHE A 37 -4.43 9.87 -14.57
CA PHE A 37 -5.58 9.17 -15.17
C PHE A 37 -5.41 7.64 -15.12
N ALA A 38 -4.22 7.13 -15.41
CA ALA A 38 -3.93 5.69 -15.32
C ALA A 38 -4.05 5.15 -13.89
N LEU A 39 -3.66 5.93 -12.88
CA LEU A 39 -3.90 5.59 -11.48
C LEU A 39 -5.41 5.59 -11.16
N GLU A 40 -6.15 6.62 -11.55
CA GLU A 40 -7.59 6.73 -11.27
C GLU A 40 -8.39 5.55 -11.87
N LEU A 41 -8.09 5.17 -13.12
CA LEU A 41 -8.66 3.99 -13.77
C LEU A 41 -8.28 2.68 -13.06
N MET A 42 -7.03 2.56 -12.59
CA MET A 42 -6.58 1.41 -11.81
C MET A 42 -7.33 1.30 -10.48
N LEU A 43 -7.58 2.42 -9.79
CA LEU A 43 -8.40 2.43 -8.57
C LEU A 43 -9.83 1.95 -8.82
N SER A 44 -10.51 2.51 -9.82
CA SER A 44 -11.89 2.12 -10.13
C SER A 44 -11.98 0.64 -10.56
N SER A 45 -10.96 0.14 -11.28
CA SER A 45 -10.87 -1.28 -11.64
C SER A 45 -10.74 -2.23 -10.44
N LEU A 46 -9.99 -1.83 -9.39
CA LEU A 46 -9.82 -2.61 -8.16
C LEU A 46 -11.14 -2.76 -7.40
N GLN A 47 -11.98 -1.70 -7.38
CA GLN A 47 -13.32 -1.75 -6.78
C GLN A 47 -14.24 -2.75 -7.51
N HIS A 48 -14.00 -3.02 -8.79
CA HIS A 48 -14.77 -3.94 -9.62
C HIS A 48 -14.22 -5.39 -9.65
N LEU A 49 -13.12 -5.71 -8.97
CA LEU A 49 -12.50 -7.05 -9.07
C LEU A 49 -13.15 -8.17 -8.23
N GLY A 50 -13.89 -7.82 -7.18
CA GLY A 50 -14.46 -8.82 -6.27
C GLY A 50 -13.42 -9.76 -5.64
N LYS A 51 -13.73 -11.07 -5.67
CA LYS A 51 -13.07 -12.11 -4.85
C LYS A 51 -11.55 -12.20 -4.99
N THR A 52 -10.96 -11.98 -6.17
CA THR A 52 -9.52 -12.21 -6.39
C THR A 52 -8.63 -11.04 -5.89
N ALA A 53 -9.12 -9.80 -6.02
CA ALA A 53 -8.47 -8.67 -5.34
C ALA A 53 -8.66 -8.80 -3.83
N ALA A 54 -9.86 -9.23 -3.39
CA ALA A 54 -10.10 -9.52 -1.99
C ALA A 54 -9.07 -10.53 -1.46
N GLU A 55 -8.84 -11.68 -2.09
CA GLU A 55 -7.82 -12.67 -1.68
C GLU A 55 -6.39 -12.09 -1.56
N THR A 56 -5.98 -11.21 -2.48
CA THR A 56 -4.65 -10.57 -2.42
C THR A 56 -4.56 -9.56 -1.27
N ILE A 57 -5.62 -8.78 -1.05
CA ILE A 57 -5.78 -7.85 0.07
C ILE A 57 -5.81 -8.62 1.40
N ILE A 58 -6.55 -9.73 1.45
CA ILE A 58 -6.73 -10.69 2.55
C ILE A 58 -5.40 -11.34 2.97
N LEU A 59 -4.54 -11.72 2.02
CA LEU A 59 -3.18 -12.18 2.31
C LEU A 59 -2.25 -11.04 2.78
N ALA A 60 -2.45 -9.82 2.27
CA ALA A 60 -1.68 -8.64 2.68
C ALA A 60 -2.12 -8.01 4.02
N THR A 61 -3.34 -8.26 4.50
CA THR A 61 -3.80 -7.80 5.83
C THR A 61 -3.45 -8.77 6.96
N SER A 62 -3.38 -10.06 6.67
CA SER A 62 -3.32 -11.10 7.70
C SER A 62 -1.97 -11.26 8.38
N ASN A 63 -0.88 -10.89 7.71
CA ASN A 63 0.45 -10.90 8.32
C ASN A 63 1.30 -9.73 7.79
N PRO A 64 1.73 -8.77 8.64
CA PRO A 64 2.62 -7.66 8.25
C PRO A 64 3.89 -8.10 7.52
N PHE A 65 4.43 -9.29 7.83
CA PHE A 65 5.60 -9.85 7.15
C PHE A 65 5.27 -10.24 5.71
N THR A 66 4.15 -10.94 5.50
CA THR A 66 3.62 -11.29 4.16
C THR A 66 3.29 -10.03 3.36
N ALA A 67 2.70 -9.02 4.00
CA ALA A 67 2.39 -7.71 3.42
C ALA A 67 3.64 -7.01 2.85
N LEU A 68 4.77 -7.07 3.58
CA LEU A 68 6.05 -6.55 3.12
C LEU A 68 6.55 -7.25 1.86
N PHE A 69 6.53 -8.58 1.83
CA PHE A 69 6.98 -9.32 0.63
C PHE A 69 6.03 -9.17 -0.56
N ILE A 70 4.72 -8.97 -0.32
CA ILE A 70 3.76 -8.60 -1.37
C ILE A 70 4.11 -7.23 -1.97
N GLY A 71 4.35 -6.21 -1.14
CA GLY A 71 4.76 -4.87 -1.61
C GLY A 71 6.07 -4.87 -2.39
N LEU A 72 7.03 -5.72 -1.97
CA LEU A 72 8.29 -5.96 -2.66
C LEU A 72 8.06 -6.62 -4.03
N LEU A 73 7.32 -7.73 -4.10
CA LEU A 73 7.05 -8.46 -5.34
C LEU A 73 6.26 -7.64 -6.34
N ILE A 74 5.17 -6.98 -5.91
CA ILE A 74 4.37 -6.10 -6.78
C ILE A 74 5.27 -5.01 -7.38
N THR A 75 6.13 -4.39 -6.57
CA THR A 75 7.05 -3.36 -7.06
C THR A 75 8.18 -3.93 -7.93
N ALA A 76 8.68 -5.13 -7.64
CA ALA A 76 9.71 -5.78 -8.45
C ALA A 76 9.18 -6.15 -9.85
N ILE A 77 7.93 -6.59 -9.95
CA ILE A 77 7.24 -6.94 -11.20
C ILE A 77 6.85 -5.67 -11.98
N ILE A 78 6.22 -4.69 -11.34
CA ILE A 78 5.76 -3.44 -11.99
C ILE A 78 6.93 -2.47 -12.25
N GLN A 79 8.05 -2.60 -11.52
CA GLN A 79 9.24 -1.75 -11.56
C GLN A 79 9.01 -0.28 -11.18
N SER A 80 7.91 0.00 -10.47
CA SER A 80 7.51 1.34 -10.02
C SER A 80 6.92 1.30 -8.61
N SER A 81 7.68 1.74 -7.61
CA SER A 81 7.13 1.89 -6.25
C SER A 81 6.00 2.91 -6.22
N THR A 82 6.08 3.99 -7.01
CA THR A 82 5.03 5.01 -7.03
C THR A 82 3.67 4.41 -7.42
N ALA A 83 3.64 3.42 -8.32
CA ALA A 83 2.42 2.68 -8.64
C ALA A 83 1.92 1.88 -7.43
N THR A 84 2.80 1.09 -6.81
CA THR A 84 2.47 0.26 -5.63
C THR A 84 2.05 1.09 -4.41
N THR A 85 2.72 2.21 -4.13
CA THR A 85 2.40 3.09 -3.00
C THR A 85 1.11 3.85 -3.26
N SER A 86 0.85 4.36 -4.47
CA SER A 86 -0.44 4.95 -4.82
C SER A 86 -1.59 3.93 -4.74
N MET A 87 -1.38 2.69 -5.16
CA MET A 87 -2.35 1.59 -4.98
C MET A 87 -2.59 1.29 -3.49
N THR A 88 -1.54 1.29 -2.67
CA THR A 88 -1.66 1.06 -1.22
C THR A 88 -2.43 2.20 -0.54
N VAL A 89 -2.11 3.46 -0.87
CA VAL A 89 -2.81 4.66 -0.40
C VAL A 89 -4.30 4.61 -0.77
N ALA A 90 -4.60 4.22 -2.01
CA ALA A 90 -5.96 4.04 -2.50
C ALA A 90 -6.77 3.02 -1.71
N LEU A 91 -6.19 1.84 -1.46
CA LEU A 91 -6.85 0.75 -0.73
C LEU A 91 -7.13 1.12 0.74
N VAL A 92 -6.29 1.95 1.36
CA VAL A 92 -6.60 2.48 2.70
C VAL A 92 -7.64 3.59 2.63
N ALA A 93 -7.59 4.47 1.64
CA ALA A 93 -8.60 5.52 1.45
C ALA A 93 -10.01 4.94 1.21
N SER A 94 -10.12 3.76 0.57
CA SER A 94 -11.38 3.01 0.44
C SER A 94 -11.78 2.19 1.67
N GLY A 95 -10.97 2.19 2.74
CA GLY A 95 -11.18 1.36 3.93
C GLY A 95 -10.93 -0.14 3.71
N SER A 96 -10.35 -0.54 2.57
CA SER A 96 -10.04 -1.94 2.23
C SER A 96 -8.73 -2.44 2.88
N LEU A 97 -7.85 -1.53 3.28
CA LEU A 97 -6.66 -1.77 4.09
C LEU A 97 -6.65 -0.83 5.30
N THR A 98 -6.00 -1.23 6.39
CA THR A 98 -5.68 -0.33 7.50
C THR A 98 -4.30 0.30 7.31
N LEU A 99 -3.99 1.37 8.07
CA LEU A 99 -2.67 2.03 8.01
C LEU A 99 -1.54 1.06 8.39
N GLU A 100 -1.76 0.24 9.43
CA GLU A 100 -0.75 -0.69 9.95
C GLU A 100 -0.52 -1.88 8.99
N SER A 101 -1.53 -2.27 8.20
CA SER A 101 -1.35 -3.23 7.10
C SER A 101 -0.65 -2.61 5.89
N ALA A 102 -0.86 -1.31 5.64
CA ALA A 102 -0.28 -0.59 4.51
C ALA A 102 1.21 -0.30 4.68
N ILE A 103 1.67 0.10 5.88
CA ILE A 103 3.07 0.50 6.11
C ILE A 103 4.09 -0.59 5.73
N PRO A 104 3.89 -1.88 6.08
CA PRO A 104 4.75 -2.96 5.58
C PRO A 104 4.77 -3.08 4.05
N ILE A 105 3.63 -2.92 3.37
CA ILE A 105 3.56 -2.91 1.89
C ILE A 105 4.41 -1.75 1.33
N ILE A 106 4.35 -0.57 1.95
CA ILE A 106 5.21 0.57 1.61
C ILE A 106 6.70 0.24 1.84
N MET A 107 7.07 -0.38 2.98
CA MET A 107 8.46 -0.81 3.23
C MET A 107 8.95 -1.76 2.13
N GLY A 108 8.13 -2.76 1.80
CA GLY A 108 8.38 -3.71 0.71
C GLY A 108 8.57 -3.01 -0.63
N ALA A 109 7.70 -2.06 -0.96
CA ALA A 109 7.78 -1.30 -2.21
C ALA A 109 9.08 -0.50 -2.32
N ASN A 110 9.59 0.10 -1.24
CA ASN A 110 10.88 0.78 -1.26
C ASN A 110 12.04 -0.19 -1.55
N VAL A 111 12.02 -1.42 -1.00
CA VAL A 111 12.99 -2.46 -1.37
C VAL A 111 12.81 -2.86 -2.84
N GLY A 112 11.60 -3.17 -3.29
CA GLY A 112 11.34 -3.62 -4.67
C GLY A 112 11.83 -2.66 -5.77
N THR A 113 11.86 -1.35 -5.53
CA THR A 113 12.35 -0.32 -6.47
C THR A 113 13.78 -0.55 -6.95
N THR A 114 14.62 -1.12 -6.10
CA THR A 114 16.07 -1.23 -6.29
C THR A 114 16.43 -2.26 -7.35
N ILE A 115 15.49 -3.16 -7.73
CA ILE A 115 15.66 -4.15 -8.80
C ILE A 115 16.13 -3.51 -10.10
N THR A 116 15.61 -2.33 -10.44
CA THR A 116 15.90 -1.64 -11.72
C THR A 116 17.37 -1.29 -11.88
N SER A 117 17.98 -0.75 -10.81
CA SER A 117 19.40 -0.41 -10.77
C SER A 117 20.27 -1.67 -10.80
N THR A 118 19.81 -2.76 -10.20
CA THR A 118 20.47 -4.07 -10.27
C THR A 118 20.38 -4.67 -11.69
N ILE A 119 19.24 -4.60 -12.38
CA ILE A 119 19.09 -5.00 -13.79
C ILE A 119 20.03 -4.19 -14.70
N VAL A 120 20.07 -2.86 -14.54
CA VAL A 120 20.98 -1.99 -15.32
C VAL A 120 22.45 -2.37 -15.09
N SER A 121 22.81 -2.87 -13.91
CA SER A 121 24.16 -3.37 -13.65
C SER A 121 24.54 -4.60 -14.49
N LEU A 122 23.56 -5.48 -14.81
CA LEU A 122 23.77 -6.67 -15.63
C LEU A 122 24.13 -6.32 -17.08
N GLY A 123 23.76 -5.13 -17.58
CA GLY A 123 24.21 -4.64 -18.89
C GLY A 123 25.73 -4.52 -19.03
N PHE A 124 26.49 -4.51 -17.92
CA PHE A 124 27.96 -4.47 -17.91
C PHE A 124 28.63 -5.85 -17.83
N LEU A 125 27.86 -6.95 -17.75
CA LEU A 125 28.34 -8.33 -17.62
C LEU A 125 29.54 -8.68 -18.54
N PRO A 126 29.62 -8.24 -19.82
CA PRO A 126 30.75 -8.56 -20.71
C PRO A 126 32.12 -8.04 -20.23
N LYS A 127 32.17 -7.00 -19.39
CA LYS A 127 33.42 -6.34 -18.99
C LYS A 127 33.66 -6.42 -17.48
N LYS A 128 34.39 -7.46 -17.01
CA LYS A 128 34.62 -7.78 -15.57
C LYS A 128 34.85 -6.55 -14.66
N LYS A 129 35.78 -5.65 -15.02
CA LYS A 129 36.11 -4.46 -14.21
C LYS A 129 35.02 -3.37 -14.21
N GLU A 130 34.21 -3.25 -15.27
CA GLU A 130 33.04 -2.36 -15.32
C GLU A 130 31.88 -3.01 -14.54
N PHE A 131 31.61 -4.30 -14.77
CA PHE A 131 30.57 -5.08 -14.09
C PHE A 131 30.69 -5.02 -12.56
N ARG A 132 31.90 -5.24 -12.01
CA ARG A 132 32.19 -5.09 -10.56
C ARG A 132 31.68 -3.76 -9.99
N ARG A 133 31.89 -2.66 -10.73
CA ARG A 133 31.53 -1.30 -10.33
C ARG A 133 30.04 -1.04 -10.55
N ALA A 134 29.48 -1.57 -11.64
CA ALA A 134 28.06 -1.50 -11.94
C ALA A 134 27.23 -2.20 -10.85
N VAL A 135 27.58 -3.43 -10.47
CA VAL A 135 26.86 -4.19 -9.43
C VAL A 135 26.94 -3.50 -8.08
N ALA A 136 28.13 -2.99 -7.71
CA ALA A 136 28.30 -2.24 -6.47
C ALA A 136 27.53 -0.90 -6.43
N ALA A 137 27.23 -0.30 -7.59
CA ALA A 137 26.34 0.87 -7.67
C ALA A 137 24.85 0.46 -7.67
N GLY A 138 24.50 -0.58 -8.44
CA GLY A 138 23.12 -1.05 -8.58
C GLY A 138 22.53 -1.56 -7.27
N THR A 139 23.33 -2.31 -6.50
CA THR A 139 22.90 -2.94 -5.23
C THR A 139 23.14 -2.05 -4.00
N TYR A 140 23.76 -0.87 -4.13
CA TYR A 140 23.92 0.03 -2.96
C TYR A 140 22.57 0.50 -2.40
N HIS A 141 21.66 0.91 -3.29
CA HIS A 141 20.29 1.32 -2.91
C HIS A 141 19.53 0.15 -2.26
N ASP A 142 19.78 -1.06 -2.74
CA ASP A 142 19.20 -2.31 -2.24
C ASP A 142 19.64 -2.60 -0.80
N PHE A 143 20.95 -2.69 -0.55
CA PHE A 143 21.47 -2.90 0.81
C PHE A 143 21.03 -1.79 1.78
N PHE A 144 20.93 -0.53 1.32
CA PHE A 144 20.41 0.56 2.16
C PHE A 144 18.95 0.32 2.56
N ASN A 145 18.07 -0.02 1.62
CA ASN A 145 16.65 -0.25 1.91
C ASN A 145 16.43 -1.53 2.72
N ILE A 146 17.13 -2.62 2.43
CA ILE A 146 17.09 -3.87 3.20
C ILE A 146 17.52 -3.63 4.66
N LEU A 147 18.63 -2.90 4.89
CA LEU A 147 19.08 -2.58 6.25
C LEU A 147 18.11 -1.63 6.98
N THR A 148 17.47 -0.71 6.25
CA THR A 148 16.43 0.17 6.83
C THR A 148 15.19 -0.64 7.23
N VAL A 149 14.74 -1.58 6.39
CA VAL A 149 13.68 -2.55 6.73
C VAL A 149 14.07 -3.38 7.95
N PHE A 150 15.30 -3.91 8.00
CA PHE A 150 15.75 -4.76 9.11
C PHE A 150 15.70 -4.06 10.47
N ILE A 151 15.83 -2.73 10.50
CA ILE A 151 15.70 -1.91 11.72
C ILE A 151 14.25 -1.48 11.96
N LEU A 152 13.56 -0.95 10.95
CA LEU A 152 12.24 -0.31 11.14
C LEU A 152 11.07 -1.31 11.12
N PHE A 153 11.17 -2.44 10.43
CA PHE A 153 10.08 -3.43 10.38
C PHE A 153 9.83 -4.09 11.74
N PRO A 154 10.83 -4.54 12.53
CA PRO A 154 10.60 -5.03 13.88
C PRO A 154 9.97 -3.95 14.79
N LEU A 155 10.40 -2.69 14.68
CA LEU A 155 9.84 -1.58 15.44
C LEU A 155 8.37 -1.31 15.08
N GLU A 156 8.02 -1.41 13.80
CA GLU A 156 6.63 -1.33 13.35
C GLU A 156 5.80 -2.53 13.81
N TYR A 157 6.34 -3.74 13.69
CA TYR A 157 5.66 -4.99 14.05
C TYR A 157 5.31 -5.05 15.54
N TYR A 158 6.24 -4.71 16.42
CA TYR A 158 6.04 -4.81 17.88
C TYR A 158 5.44 -3.53 18.51
N PHE A 159 5.75 -2.35 17.98
CA PHE A 159 5.39 -1.07 18.63
C PHE A 159 4.53 -0.14 17.76
N GLN A 160 4.23 -0.51 16.51
CA GLN A 160 3.50 0.33 15.55
C GLN A 160 4.13 1.74 15.43
N PHE A 161 5.46 1.79 15.47
CA PHE A 161 6.24 3.02 15.62
C PHE A 161 6.04 4.02 14.47
N LEU A 162 6.05 3.57 13.21
CA LEU A 162 5.78 4.43 12.06
C LEU A 162 4.28 4.73 11.95
N SER A 163 3.40 3.78 12.28
CA SER A 163 1.94 4.03 12.34
C SER A 163 1.64 5.21 13.27
N HIS A 164 1.93 5.07 14.58
CA HIS A 164 1.66 6.09 15.60
C HIS A 164 2.38 7.42 15.32
N LEU A 165 3.64 7.39 14.87
CA LEU A 165 4.37 8.62 14.56
C LEU A 165 3.78 9.34 13.34
N SER A 166 3.34 8.60 12.32
CA SER A 166 2.71 9.20 11.14
C SER A 166 1.34 9.80 11.44
N GLU A 167 0.52 9.15 12.26
CA GLU A 167 -0.77 9.67 12.72
C GLU A 167 -0.61 10.89 13.64
N SER A 168 0.37 10.88 14.54
CA SER A 168 0.68 12.02 15.41
C SER A 168 1.09 13.25 14.59
N ILE A 169 1.92 13.07 13.56
CA ILE A 169 2.33 14.16 12.65
C ILE A 169 1.13 14.59 11.77
N ALA A 170 0.31 13.66 11.27
CA ALA A 170 -0.87 13.96 10.46
C ALA A 170 -1.91 14.79 11.25
N THR A 171 -2.24 14.37 12.47
CA THR A 171 -3.22 15.04 13.34
C THR A 171 -2.73 16.41 13.81
N THR A 172 -1.46 16.54 14.20
CA THR A 172 -0.90 17.83 14.68
C THR A 172 -0.72 18.86 13.57
N LEU A 173 -0.20 18.48 12.40
CA LEU A 173 0.06 19.42 11.30
C LEU A 173 -1.17 19.69 10.42
N PHE A 174 -2.05 18.71 10.22
CA PHE A 174 -3.18 18.80 9.30
C PHE A 174 -4.56 18.82 10.00
N LYS A 175 -4.60 18.85 11.34
CA LYS A 175 -5.82 19.00 12.17
C LYS A 175 -6.97 18.03 11.83
N GLN A 176 -6.63 16.77 11.61
CA GLN A 176 -7.56 15.77 11.08
C GLN A 176 -8.40 15.09 12.19
N PRO A 177 -9.68 14.78 11.94
CA PRO A 177 -10.45 13.87 12.78
C PRO A 177 -9.92 12.42 12.65
N ILE A 178 -9.92 11.70 13.77
CA ILE A 178 -9.44 10.31 13.86
C ILE A 178 -10.55 9.38 13.32
N GLY A 179 -10.44 8.94 12.06
CA GLY A 179 -11.37 7.97 11.48
C GLY A 179 -11.25 7.80 9.95
N PRO A 180 -11.84 6.72 9.39
CA PRO A 180 -11.87 6.48 7.95
C PRO A 180 -12.59 7.61 7.21
N SER A 181 -11.94 8.14 6.17
CA SER A 181 -12.45 9.25 5.38
C SER A 181 -13.63 8.84 4.51
N GLN A 182 -14.78 9.48 4.73
CA GLN A 182 -15.92 9.39 3.83
C GLN A 182 -15.67 10.25 2.58
N GLY A 183 -15.52 9.64 1.41
CA GLY A 183 -15.41 10.35 0.14
C GLY A 183 -15.15 9.44 -1.05
N SER A 184 -15.86 9.64 -2.16
CA SER A 184 -15.54 9.03 -3.45
C SER A 184 -14.25 9.63 -4.01
N PHE A 185 -13.24 8.79 -4.23
CA PHE A 185 -11.93 9.19 -4.75
C PHE A 185 -12.04 9.76 -6.17
N SER A 186 -11.50 10.97 -6.40
CA SER A 186 -11.38 11.61 -7.72
C SER A 186 -10.05 12.37 -7.75
N LEU A 187 -9.03 11.79 -8.39
CA LEU A 187 -7.64 12.28 -8.32
C LEU A 187 -7.44 13.55 -9.14
N LEU A 188 -8.22 13.72 -10.21
CA LEU A 188 -8.48 15.01 -10.82
C LEU A 188 -9.97 15.36 -10.66
N GLY A 189 -10.27 16.66 -10.60
CA GLY A 189 -11.66 17.15 -10.52
C GLY A 189 -12.51 16.67 -11.69
N GLY A 190 -13.83 16.71 -11.52
CA GLY A 190 -14.82 15.85 -12.20
C GLY A 190 -14.92 15.80 -13.74
N GLY A 191 -14.03 16.48 -14.48
CA GLY A 191 -13.87 16.29 -15.91
C GLY A 191 -13.17 14.99 -16.31
N LEU A 192 -12.30 14.45 -15.44
CA LEU A 192 -11.60 13.17 -15.71
C LEU A 192 -12.34 11.95 -15.14
N SER A 193 -13.01 12.09 -13.98
CA SER A 193 -13.86 11.03 -13.43
C SER A 193 -14.95 10.62 -14.42
N ALA A 194 -15.57 11.56 -15.13
CA ALA A 194 -16.57 11.25 -16.17
C ALA A 194 -16.03 10.35 -17.30
N ILE A 195 -14.74 10.47 -17.64
CA ILE A 195 -14.06 9.60 -18.61
C ILE A 195 -13.79 8.23 -17.97
N THR A 196 -13.29 8.22 -16.73
CA THR A 196 -13.05 7.00 -15.94
C THR A 196 -14.34 6.18 -15.78
N ASP A 197 -15.43 6.80 -15.35
CA ASP A 197 -16.74 6.18 -15.14
C ASP A 197 -17.36 5.65 -16.44
N SER A 198 -17.19 6.38 -17.55
CA SER A 198 -17.62 5.93 -18.89
C SER A 198 -16.85 4.68 -19.35
N ILE A 199 -15.54 4.63 -19.16
CA ILE A 199 -14.71 3.46 -19.48
C ILE A 199 -15.08 2.26 -18.58
N VAL A 200 -15.27 2.51 -17.28
CA VAL A 200 -15.60 1.48 -16.29
C VAL A 200 -16.96 0.86 -16.57
N SER A 201 -17.99 1.68 -16.79
CA SER A 201 -19.35 1.22 -17.13
C SER A 201 -19.43 0.52 -18.49
N THR A 202 -18.61 0.93 -19.47
CA THR A 202 -18.54 0.27 -20.80
C THR A 202 -17.90 -1.13 -20.73
N ILE A 203 -16.86 -1.31 -19.90
CA ILE A 203 -16.13 -2.60 -19.84
C ILE A 203 -16.81 -3.60 -18.90
N GLY A 204 -17.34 -3.16 -17.76
CA GLY A 204 -18.08 -3.98 -16.78
C GLY A 204 -17.30 -5.10 -16.08
N ASN A 205 -16.17 -5.55 -16.63
CA ASN A 205 -15.33 -6.62 -16.10
C ASN A 205 -14.07 -6.04 -15.45
N GLY A 206 -14.01 -6.08 -14.12
CA GLY A 206 -12.90 -5.56 -13.33
C GLY A 206 -11.52 -6.10 -13.73
N PHE A 207 -11.40 -7.39 -14.08
CA PHE A 207 -10.11 -7.99 -14.44
C PHE A 207 -9.54 -7.40 -15.72
N ILE A 208 -10.37 -7.22 -16.74
CA ILE A 208 -10.00 -6.58 -18.01
C ILE A 208 -9.62 -5.11 -17.76
N LEU A 209 -10.41 -4.41 -16.93
CA LEU A 209 -10.14 -3.05 -16.47
C LEU A 209 -8.78 -2.93 -15.76
N ILE A 210 -8.41 -3.85 -14.86
CA ILE A 210 -7.07 -3.87 -14.25
C ILE A 210 -5.98 -4.01 -15.31
N VAL A 211 -6.10 -4.98 -16.22
CA VAL A 211 -5.06 -5.25 -17.23
C VAL A 211 -4.86 -4.02 -18.12
N ILE A 212 -5.95 -3.38 -18.56
CA ILE A 212 -5.91 -2.12 -19.33
C ILE A 212 -5.27 -1.00 -18.50
N SER A 213 -5.68 -0.80 -17.25
CA SER A 213 -5.13 0.26 -16.39
C SER A 213 -3.63 0.08 -16.14
N LEU A 214 -3.15 -1.15 -15.91
CA LEU A 214 -1.74 -1.47 -15.75
C LEU A 214 -0.93 -1.24 -17.04
N ILE A 215 -1.50 -1.57 -18.21
CA ILE A 215 -0.87 -1.28 -19.51
C ILE A 215 -0.74 0.22 -19.75
N ILE A 216 -1.78 1.01 -19.46
CA ILE A 216 -1.75 2.47 -19.59
C ILE A 216 -0.76 3.07 -18.59
N LEU A 217 -0.77 2.60 -17.33
CA LEU A 217 0.14 3.04 -16.28
C LEU A 217 1.60 2.77 -16.66
N PHE A 218 1.93 1.55 -17.09
CA PHE A 218 3.28 1.18 -17.53
C PHE A 218 3.72 1.97 -18.78
N SER A 219 2.81 2.16 -19.75
CA SER A 219 3.06 2.98 -20.94
C SER A 219 3.33 4.44 -20.58
N SER A 220 2.61 5.01 -19.61
CA SER A 220 2.83 6.37 -19.12
C SER A 220 4.21 6.53 -18.46
N ILE A 221 4.65 5.54 -17.67
CA ILE A 221 5.97 5.52 -17.02
C ILE A 221 7.10 5.41 -18.06
N LEU A 222 6.96 4.53 -19.07
CA LEU A 222 7.92 4.41 -20.16
C LEU A 222 7.99 5.68 -21.02
N PHE A 223 6.85 6.30 -21.31
CA PHE A 223 6.77 7.58 -22.02
C PHE A 223 7.44 8.69 -21.21
N PHE A 224 7.11 8.82 -19.93
CA PHE A 224 7.70 9.80 -19.02
C PHE A 224 9.22 9.65 -18.96
N ARG A 225 9.74 8.42 -18.75
CA ARG A 225 11.18 8.11 -18.81
C ARG A 225 11.81 8.54 -20.13
N LYS A 226 11.15 8.27 -21.26
CA LYS A 226 11.67 8.58 -22.62
C LYS A 226 11.72 10.08 -22.89
N VAL A 227 10.68 10.83 -22.50
CA VAL A 227 10.64 12.30 -22.56
C VAL A 227 11.79 12.86 -21.73
N LEU A 228 11.83 12.52 -20.44
CA LEU A 228 12.83 12.97 -19.49
C LEU A 228 14.28 12.67 -19.92
N THR A 229 14.56 11.44 -20.38
CA THR A 229 15.93 11.05 -20.80
C THR A 229 16.39 11.88 -21.99
N LYS A 230 15.47 12.27 -22.89
CA LYS A 230 15.76 13.22 -23.98
C LYS A 230 15.94 14.66 -23.49
N LEU A 231 15.19 15.08 -22.46
CA LEU A 231 15.30 16.42 -21.87
C LEU A 231 16.61 16.62 -21.09
N LEU A 232 17.08 15.60 -20.38
CA LEU A 232 18.28 15.67 -19.54
C LEU A 232 19.59 15.49 -20.31
N GLY A 233 19.54 15.12 -21.60
CA GLY A 233 20.62 15.27 -22.57
C GLY A 233 22.03 14.96 -22.05
N PHE A 234 22.27 13.73 -21.58
CA PHE A 234 23.51 13.34 -20.89
C PHE A 234 24.76 13.29 -21.79
N GLY A 235 25.26 14.47 -22.17
CA GLY A 235 26.57 14.67 -22.79
C GLY A 235 27.70 14.63 -21.76
N SER A 236 28.87 14.15 -22.17
CA SER A 236 30.06 14.01 -21.32
C SER A 236 30.77 15.34 -21.07
N SER A 237 31.04 15.67 -19.79
CA SER A 237 32.15 16.55 -19.37
C SER A 237 32.28 16.54 -17.83
N GLU A 238 33.44 16.90 -17.30
CA GLU A 238 33.67 17.19 -15.87
C GLU A 238 32.63 18.17 -15.28
N THR A 239 32.08 19.06 -16.10
CA THR A 239 31.02 20.00 -15.72
C THR A 239 29.81 19.28 -15.10
N PHE A 240 29.43 18.11 -15.63
CA PHE A 240 28.33 17.31 -15.08
C PHE A 240 28.67 16.78 -13.67
N GLN A 241 29.90 16.32 -13.46
CA GLN A 241 30.37 15.86 -12.15
C GLN A 241 30.42 17.01 -11.14
N ARG A 242 30.91 18.19 -11.54
CA ARG A 242 30.94 19.39 -10.68
C ARG A 242 29.55 19.93 -10.36
N PHE A 243 28.58 19.79 -11.27
CA PHE A 243 27.21 20.24 -11.04
C PHE A 243 26.45 19.31 -10.07
N PHE A 244 26.50 17.99 -10.29
CA PHE A 244 25.71 17.00 -9.54
C PHE A 244 26.42 16.37 -8.33
N PHE A 245 27.75 16.27 -8.31
CA PHE A 245 28.49 15.42 -7.36
C PHE A 245 29.64 16.11 -6.61
N GLN A 246 29.73 17.45 -6.65
CA GLN A 246 30.84 18.20 -6.02
C GLN A 246 30.89 18.08 -4.48
N SER A 247 29.74 18.06 -3.79
CA SER A 247 29.69 17.88 -2.34
C SER A 247 28.53 16.96 -1.93
N PRO A 248 28.61 16.28 -0.77
CA PRO A 248 27.57 15.34 -0.36
C PRO A 248 26.18 15.98 -0.24
N LEU A 249 26.09 17.20 0.31
CA LEU A 249 24.82 17.92 0.46
C LEU A 249 24.24 18.36 -0.89
N LYS A 250 25.07 18.90 -1.81
CA LYS A 250 24.62 19.23 -3.18
C LYS A 250 24.14 17.99 -3.92
N SER A 251 24.88 16.89 -3.78
CA SER A 251 24.57 15.62 -4.42
C SER A 251 23.26 15.00 -3.91
N PHE A 252 23.05 15.05 -2.59
CA PHE A 252 21.78 14.67 -1.97
C PHE A 252 20.61 15.56 -2.44
N ALA A 253 20.77 16.88 -2.40
CA ALA A 253 19.74 17.82 -2.86
C ALA A 253 19.38 17.59 -4.34
N TRP A 254 20.37 17.34 -5.20
CA TRP A 254 20.12 16.96 -6.59
C TRP A 254 19.40 15.62 -6.72
N GLY A 255 19.71 14.62 -5.89
CA GLY A 255 18.97 13.36 -5.86
C GLY A 255 17.48 13.57 -5.56
N VAL A 256 17.18 14.37 -4.53
CA VAL A 256 15.80 14.75 -4.15
C VAL A 256 15.13 15.48 -5.30
N LEU A 257 15.73 16.58 -5.80
CA LEU A 257 15.13 17.44 -6.83
C LEU A 257 14.92 16.71 -8.16
N THR A 258 15.91 15.92 -8.60
CA THR A 258 15.75 15.10 -9.81
C THR A 258 14.64 14.09 -9.59
N THR A 259 14.61 13.33 -8.51
CA THR A 259 13.52 12.37 -8.31
C THR A 259 12.15 13.02 -8.11
N ALA A 260 12.05 14.18 -7.49
CA ALA A 260 10.80 14.93 -7.38
C ALA A 260 10.26 15.33 -8.76
N ALA A 261 11.13 15.84 -9.64
CA ALA A 261 10.79 16.20 -11.01
C ALA A 261 10.49 14.96 -11.88
N ILE A 262 11.16 13.83 -11.60
CA ILE A 262 11.11 12.58 -12.36
C ILE A 262 9.99 11.63 -11.90
N ARG A 263 9.53 11.78 -10.65
CA ARG A 263 8.58 10.91 -9.92
C ARG A 263 8.92 9.42 -9.90
N SER A 264 10.17 9.08 -10.23
CA SER A 264 10.70 7.71 -10.29
C SER A 264 12.15 7.68 -9.81
N SER A 265 12.35 7.21 -8.58
CA SER A 265 13.69 6.96 -8.05
C SER A 265 14.39 5.84 -8.80
N SER A 266 13.65 4.83 -9.30
CA SER A 266 14.21 3.77 -10.15
C SER A 266 14.92 4.32 -11.39
N VAL A 267 14.36 5.32 -12.08
CA VAL A 267 15.05 6.02 -13.18
C VAL A 267 16.25 6.81 -12.66
N THR A 268 16.07 7.63 -11.62
CA THR A 268 17.15 8.49 -11.08
C THR A 268 18.36 7.69 -10.59
N THR A 269 18.17 6.62 -9.81
CA THR A 269 19.26 5.82 -9.25
C THR A 269 19.91 4.92 -10.30
N SER A 270 19.13 4.40 -11.27
CA SER A 270 19.68 3.62 -12.38
C SER A 270 20.66 4.42 -13.26
N LEU A 271 20.50 5.74 -13.37
CA LEU A 271 21.42 6.61 -14.10
C LEU A 271 22.82 6.71 -13.46
N VAL A 272 22.94 6.46 -12.14
CA VAL A 272 24.23 6.42 -11.43
C VAL A 272 25.07 5.21 -11.81
N VAL A 273 24.41 4.07 -12.05
CA VAL A 273 25.06 2.78 -12.36
C VAL A 273 26.07 2.88 -13.52
N PRO A 274 25.72 3.39 -14.72
CA PRO A 274 26.67 3.54 -15.82
C PRO A 274 27.79 4.55 -15.54
N LEU A 275 27.54 5.60 -14.75
CA LEU A 275 28.56 6.59 -14.39
C LEU A 275 29.65 5.97 -13.49
N VAL A 276 29.24 5.17 -12.49
CA VAL A 276 30.17 4.44 -11.61
C VAL A 276 30.86 3.30 -12.37
N ALA A 277 30.12 2.57 -13.20
CA ALA A 277 30.66 1.52 -14.08
C ALA A 277 31.74 2.06 -15.04
N LYS A 278 31.55 3.27 -15.59
CA LYS A 278 32.51 3.96 -16.47
C LYS A 278 33.56 4.81 -15.73
N LYS A 279 33.59 4.80 -14.39
CA LYS A 279 34.55 5.58 -13.55
C LYS A 279 34.37 7.11 -13.61
N VAL A 280 33.27 7.61 -14.17
CA VAL A 280 32.92 9.04 -14.25
C VAL A 280 32.63 9.61 -12.86
N VAL A 281 32.04 8.80 -11.98
CA VAL A 281 31.76 9.15 -10.58
C VAL A 281 32.18 7.98 -9.69
N THR A 282 32.67 8.24 -8.48
CA THR A 282 32.94 7.16 -7.51
C THR A 282 31.65 6.74 -6.81
N LEU A 283 31.55 5.47 -6.36
CA LEU A 283 30.38 5.03 -5.60
C LEU A 283 30.14 5.93 -4.37
N ARG A 284 31.19 6.24 -3.61
CA ARG A 284 31.14 7.12 -2.42
C ARG A 284 30.58 8.51 -2.74
N SER A 285 30.97 9.08 -3.88
CA SER A 285 30.48 10.38 -4.36
C SER A 285 29.02 10.35 -4.81
N ALA A 286 28.52 9.19 -5.25
CA ALA A 286 27.15 9.03 -5.74
C ALA A 286 26.15 8.52 -4.69
N VAL A 287 26.62 7.95 -3.58
CA VAL A 287 25.79 7.57 -2.42
C VAL A 287 24.81 8.68 -2.00
N PRO A 288 25.22 9.95 -1.79
CA PRO A 288 24.30 10.99 -1.35
C PRO A 288 23.16 11.23 -2.37
N PHE A 289 23.47 11.21 -3.67
CA PHE A 289 22.48 11.31 -4.74
C PHE A 289 21.46 10.16 -4.72
N ILE A 290 21.91 8.93 -4.47
CA ILE A 290 21.00 7.77 -4.36
C ILE A 290 20.07 7.92 -3.13
N LEU A 291 20.61 8.36 -1.99
CA LEU A 291 19.81 8.58 -0.78
C LEU A 291 18.81 9.73 -0.93
N GLY A 292 19.23 10.82 -1.57
CA GLY A 292 18.34 11.92 -1.92
C GLY A 292 17.25 11.48 -2.91
N ALA A 293 17.59 10.66 -3.90
CA ALA A 293 16.63 10.10 -4.83
C ALA A 293 15.57 9.23 -4.13
N ASN A 294 15.97 8.45 -3.12
CA ASN A 294 15.04 7.64 -2.34
C ASN A 294 13.97 8.51 -1.66
N ILE A 295 14.40 9.57 -0.94
CA ILE A 295 13.50 10.56 -0.32
C ILE A 295 12.66 11.31 -1.37
N GLY A 296 13.24 11.67 -2.52
CA GLY A 296 12.49 12.37 -3.58
C GLY A 296 11.29 11.58 -4.13
N THR A 297 11.25 10.25 -3.97
CA THR A 297 10.10 9.41 -4.31
C THR A 297 8.84 9.80 -3.52
N THR A 298 9.01 10.15 -2.24
CA THR A 298 7.90 10.31 -1.28
C THR A 298 7.08 11.57 -1.54
N ILE A 299 7.65 12.53 -2.28
CA ILE A 299 6.93 13.72 -2.79
C ILE A 299 5.75 13.29 -3.69
N SER A 300 5.88 12.19 -4.43
CA SER A 300 4.77 11.64 -5.22
C SER A 300 3.64 11.10 -4.35
N ALA A 301 3.97 10.47 -3.22
CA ALA A 301 3.00 9.99 -2.25
C ALA A 301 2.29 11.16 -1.54
N PHE A 302 3.02 12.21 -1.15
CA PHE A 302 2.43 13.43 -0.60
C PHE A 302 1.48 14.13 -1.58
N LEU A 303 1.87 14.25 -2.85
CA LEU A 303 1.01 14.83 -3.89
C LEU A 303 -0.26 13.99 -4.10
N ALA A 304 -0.16 12.66 -4.07
CA ALA A 304 -1.34 11.80 -4.10
C ALA A 304 -2.20 11.96 -2.83
N ALA A 305 -1.59 12.08 -1.65
CA ALA A 305 -2.32 12.18 -0.39
C ALA A 305 -3.09 13.50 -0.24
N MET A 306 -2.48 14.63 -0.59
CA MET A 306 -3.09 15.97 -0.53
C MET A 306 -4.35 16.11 -1.42
N LEU A 307 -4.52 15.24 -2.41
CA LEU A 307 -5.65 15.28 -3.34
C LEU A 307 -6.86 14.44 -2.89
N ASN A 308 -6.70 13.52 -1.93
CA ASN A 308 -7.65 12.41 -1.78
C ASN A 308 -8.25 12.21 -0.39
N SER A 309 -7.45 12.10 0.68
CA SER A 309 -8.04 11.90 2.02
C SER A 309 -7.10 12.14 3.21
N ASN A 310 -7.69 12.24 4.40
CA ASN A 310 -6.95 12.40 5.65
C ASN A 310 -6.00 11.22 5.93
N ILE A 311 -6.48 9.98 5.89
CA ILE A 311 -5.63 8.79 6.14
C ILE A 311 -4.57 8.61 5.06
N ALA A 312 -4.83 9.02 3.81
CA ALA A 312 -3.81 9.02 2.75
C ALA A 312 -2.57 9.86 3.14
N ILE A 313 -2.74 10.93 3.92
CA ILE A 313 -1.64 11.77 4.42
C ILE A 313 -0.79 11.03 5.46
N SER A 314 -1.38 10.27 6.38
CA SER A 314 -0.62 9.42 7.32
C SER A 314 0.28 8.43 6.58
N ILE A 315 -0.20 7.80 5.50
CA ILE A 315 0.61 6.86 4.71
C ILE A 315 1.75 7.57 3.98
N ALA A 316 1.51 8.75 3.40
CA ALA A 316 2.56 9.54 2.76
C ALA A 316 3.63 10.00 3.77
N ILE A 317 3.20 10.38 4.98
CA ILE A 317 4.11 10.68 6.09
C ILE A 317 4.89 9.42 6.50
N ALA A 318 4.26 8.25 6.65
CA ALA A 318 4.95 7.01 6.98
C ALA A 318 5.97 6.60 5.90
N HIS A 319 5.64 6.78 4.62
CA HIS A 319 6.57 6.56 3.49
C HIS A 319 7.77 7.52 3.56
N PHE A 320 7.53 8.78 3.91
CA PHE A 320 8.60 9.75 4.14
C PHE A 320 9.46 9.40 5.36
N LEU A 321 8.84 9.09 6.51
CA LEU A 321 9.52 8.72 7.75
C LEU A 321 10.42 7.50 7.56
N PHE A 322 9.93 6.44 6.90
CA PHE A 322 10.73 5.26 6.58
C PHE A 322 12.05 5.64 5.88
N ASN A 323 11.95 6.43 4.81
CA ASN A 323 13.12 6.84 4.02
C ASN A 323 14.00 7.85 4.77
N PHE A 324 13.40 8.81 5.47
CA PHE A 324 14.09 9.86 6.22
C PHE A 324 14.85 9.29 7.42
N ILE A 325 14.24 8.40 8.20
CA ILE A 325 14.88 7.74 9.35
C ILE A 325 16.02 6.83 8.87
N GLY A 326 15.83 6.05 7.80
CA GLY A 326 16.92 5.27 7.19
C GLY A 326 18.10 6.15 6.79
N VAL A 327 17.84 7.31 6.17
CA VAL A 327 18.89 8.29 5.85
C VAL A 327 19.53 8.85 7.11
N MET A 328 18.77 9.21 8.14
CA MET A 328 19.33 9.74 9.40
C MET A 328 20.14 8.72 10.21
N ILE A 329 19.88 7.42 10.05
CA ILE A 329 20.69 6.34 10.63
C ILE A 329 22.01 6.18 9.83
N PHE A 330 21.93 5.94 8.53
CA PHE A 330 23.09 5.53 7.74
C PHE A 330 23.89 6.70 7.14
N PHE A 331 23.33 7.89 6.96
CA PHE A 331 24.03 8.98 6.28
C PHE A 331 24.91 9.83 7.20
N PRO A 332 24.45 10.38 8.35
CA PRO A 332 25.30 11.24 9.19
C PRO A 332 26.51 10.52 9.77
N ILE A 333 26.29 9.31 10.33
CA ILE A 333 27.29 8.57 11.10
C ILE A 333 28.27 7.84 10.16
N PRO A 334 29.57 8.18 10.12
CA PRO A 334 30.51 7.60 9.15
C PRO A 334 30.64 6.08 9.24
N ALA A 335 30.63 5.52 10.46
CA ALA A 335 30.73 4.08 10.68
C ALA A 335 29.54 3.30 10.08
N LEU A 336 28.31 3.81 10.24
CA LEU A 336 27.11 3.20 9.67
C LEU A 336 27.04 3.41 8.17
N ARG A 337 27.46 4.58 7.66
CA ARG A 337 27.54 4.87 6.21
C ARG A 337 28.38 3.86 5.45
N GLU A 338 29.43 3.32 6.07
CA GLU A 338 30.27 2.30 5.46
C GLU A 338 29.58 0.94 5.31
N ILE A 339 28.54 0.61 6.07
CA ILE A 339 27.94 -0.73 6.07
C ILE A 339 27.31 -1.08 4.71
N PRO A 340 26.35 -0.30 4.14
CA PRO A 340 25.79 -0.63 2.83
C PRO A 340 26.83 -0.50 1.71
N ILE A 341 27.83 0.39 1.85
CA ILE A 341 28.94 0.54 0.88
C ILE A 341 29.82 -0.72 0.86
N LYS A 342 30.16 -1.27 2.03
CA LYS A 342 30.96 -2.50 2.16
C LYS A 342 30.21 -3.72 1.62
N LEU A 343 28.90 -3.85 1.89
CA LEU A 343 28.07 -4.92 1.34
C LEU A 343 28.00 -4.85 -0.20
N ALA A 344 27.65 -3.68 -0.76
CA ALA A 344 27.55 -3.49 -2.20
C ALA A 344 28.89 -3.69 -2.93
N THR A 345 29.98 -3.14 -2.38
CA THR A 345 31.32 -3.37 -2.95
C THR A 345 31.83 -4.80 -2.75
N GLY A 346 31.40 -5.48 -1.68
CA GLY A 346 31.65 -6.90 -1.43
C GLY A 346 31.00 -7.78 -2.50
N LEU A 347 29.68 -7.63 -2.70
CA LEU A 347 28.94 -8.32 -3.77
C LEU A 347 29.55 -8.02 -5.16
N GLY A 348 29.89 -6.76 -5.43
CA GLY A 348 30.63 -6.38 -6.63
C GLY A 348 31.95 -7.15 -6.79
N ARG A 349 32.77 -7.29 -5.73
CA ARG A 349 34.02 -8.07 -5.77
C ARG A 349 33.77 -9.56 -6.07
N ILE A 350 32.70 -10.15 -5.51
CA ILE A 350 32.33 -11.55 -5.78
C ILE A 350 32.12 -11.78 -7.28
N THR A 351 31.55 -10.81 -8.01
CA THR A 351 31.31 -10.95 -9.46
C THR A 351 32.58 -10.97 -10.33
N LEU A 352 33.76 -10.65 -9.77
CA LEU A 352 35.05 -10.88 -10.44
C LEU A 352 35.40 -12.37 -10.55
N LYS A 353 35.05 -13.17 -9.52
CA LYS A 353 35.29 -14.62 -9.46
C LYS A 353 34.11 -15.39 -10.05
N TYR A 354 32.89 -15.08 -9.60
CA TYR A 354 31.66 -15.75 -10.01
C TYR A 354 30.77 -14.80 -10.81
N ARG A 355 30.90 -14.83 -12.14
CA ARG A 355 30.28 -13.85 -13.04
C ARG A 355 28.75 -13.76 -12.92
N LEU A 356 28.08 -14.86 -12.59
CA LEU A 356 26.62 -14.93 -12.42
C LEU A 356 26.15 -14.49 -11.03
N ALA A 357 27.03 -14.22 -10.06
CA ALA A 357 26.63 -13.88 -8.69
C ALA A 357 25.73 -12.64 -8.59
N GLY A 358 25.88 -11.65 -9.49
CA GLY A 358 24.99 -10.48 -9.55
C GLY A 358 23.58 -10.82 -10.06
N LEU A 359 23.46 -11.77 -10.99
CA LEU A 359 22.16 -12.26 -11.47
C LEU A 359 21.50 -13.17 -10.43
N LEU A 360 22.28 -14.07 -9.81
CA LEU A 360 21.81 -14.94 -8.74
C LEU A 360 21.31 -14.14 -7.54
N TYR A 361 22.03 -13.10 -7.13
CA TYR A 361 21.58 -12.17 -6.09
C TYR A 361 20.22 -11.55 -6.42
N LEU A 362 20.04 -11.05 -7.65
CA LEU A 362 18.75 -10.50 -8.09
C LEU A 362 17.62 -11.54 -8.00
N LEU A 363 17.83 -12.74 -8.55
CA LEU A 363 16.81 -13.79 -8.54
C LEU A 363 16.45 -14.24 -7.12
N VAL A 364 17.47 -14.39 -6.26
CA VAL A 364 17.28 -14.78 -4.86
C VAL A 364 16.56 -13.69 -4.07
N MET A 365 17.02 -12.45 -4.14
CA MET A 365 16.51 -11.35 -3.30
C MET A 365 15.11 -10.87 -3.71
N PHE A 366 14.83 -10.75 -5.01
CA PHE A 366 13.56 -10.16 -5.48
C PHE A 366 12.46 -11.17 -5.79
N PHE A 367 12.79 -12.45 -5.93
CA PHE A 367 11.81 -13.48 -6.28
C PHE A 367 11.85 -14.67 -5.33
N ILE A 368 12.95 -15.41 -5.24
CA ILE A 368 12.98 -16.69 -4.50
C ILE A 368 12.69 -16.46 -3.00
N VAL A 369 13.40 -15.55 -2.33
CA VAL A 369 13.20 -15.27 -0.90
C VAL A 369 11.78 -14.75 -0.63
N PRO A 370 11.27 -13.71 -1.34
CA PRO A 370 9.86 -13.28 -1.19
C PRO A 370 8.84 -14.39 -1.43
N PHE A 371 8.95 -15.17 -2.51
CA PHE A 371 8.00 -16.26 -2.79
C PHE A 371 8.06 -17.36 -1.73
N SER A 372 9.26 -17.79 -1.30
CA SER A 372 9.42 -18.78 -0.24
C SER A 372 8.86 -18.29 1.09
N LEU A 373 9.16 -17.06 1.49
CA LEU A 373 8.68 -16.50 2.75
C LEU A 373 7.17 -16.25 2.77
N ILE A 374 6.58 -15.87 1.63
CA ILE A 374 5.11 -15.84 1.48
C ILE A 374 4.53 -17.25 1.51
N TYR A 375 5.19 -18.24 0.90
CA TYR A 375 4.71 -19.63 0.84
C TYR A 375 4.70 -20.33 2.20
N PHE A 376 5.76 -20.20 2.99
CA PHE A 376 5.86 -20.80 4.33
C PHE A 376 5.03 -20.08 5.41
N ASN A 377 4.41 -18.95 5.08
CA ASN A 377 3.65 -18.11 6.02
C ASN A 377 2.18 -17.97 5.59
N ARG A 378 1.61 -19.02 4.97
CA ARG A 378 0.21 -19.07 4.51
C ARG A 378 -0.76 -19.66 5.53
N ASP A 379 -0.26 -20.40 6.52
CA ASP A 379 -1.05 -21.34 7.33
C ASP A 379 -1.39 -20.81 8.73
N ALA A 380 -1.63 -19.50 8.87
CA ALA A 380 -1.51 -18.78 10.16
C ALA A 380 -2.82 -18.47 10.91
N VAL A 381 -3.95 -19.04 10.53
CA VAL A 381 -5.27 -18.60 11.01
C VAL A 381 -6.22 -19.83 11.10
N SER A 382 -7.29 -19.83 11.91
CA SER A 382 -8.15 -21.02 12.15
C SER A 382 -9.31 -21.22 11.15
N ILE A 383 -10.33 -22.07 11.40
CA ILE A 383 -11.66 -22.01 10.75
C ILE A 383 -12.80 -22.14 11.80
N THR A 384 -14.01 -21.62 11.52
CA THR A 384 -15.24 -21.92 12.31
C THR A 384 -16.51 -21.87 11.44
N GLU A 385 -17.42 -22.85 11.59
CA GLU A 385 -18.72 -22.87 10.88
C GLU A 385 -19.87 -22.55 11.85
N LEU A 386 -20.76 -21.64 11.42
CA LEU A 386 -21.96 -21.19 12.13
C LEU A 386 -23.23 -21.64 11.38
N THR A 387 -24.35 -21.77 12.09
CA THR A 387 -25.67 -21.94 11.47
C THR A 387 -26.67 -21.00 12.12
N TYR A 388 -27.30 -20.18 11.28
CA TYR A 388 -28.33 -19.21 11.65
C TYR A 388 -29.70 -19.81 11.41
N GLN A 389 -30.64 -19.51 12.29
CA GLN A 389 -32.05 -19.84 12.14
C GLN A 389 -32.85 -18.55 12.00
N ARG A 390 -33.68 -18.45 10.95
CA ARG A 390 -34.73 -17.42 10.86
C ARG A 390 -36.08 -18.06 11.12
N ILE A 391 -36.86 -17.44 12.00
CA ILE A 391 -38.28 -17.73 12.19
C ILE A 391 -39.05 -16.54 11.64
N GLU A 392 -39.89 -16.79 10.63
CA GLU A 392 -40.72 -15.76 10.00
C GLU A 392 -42.10 -16.38 9.73
N ASN A 393 -43.17 -15.80 10.28
CA ASN A 393 -44.55 -16.29 10.19
C ASN A 393 -44.72 -17.80 10.47
N ASN A 394 -44.24 -18.26 11.64
CA ASN A 394 -44.31 -19.66 12.09
C ASN A 394 -43.59 -20.70 11.21
N LYS A 395 -42.82 -20.30 10.18
CA LYS A 395 -41.94 -21.18 9.43
C LYS A 395 -40.49 -21.02 9.89
N THR A 396 -39.79 -22.14 10.03
CA THR A 396 -38.37 -22.20 10.42
C THR A 396 -37.51 -22.47 9.21
N THR A 397 -36.55 -21.59 8.94
CA THR A 397 -35.56 -21.74 7.86
C THR A 397 -34.14 -21.68 8.44
N TYR A 398 -33.31 -22.64 8.06
CA TYR A 398 -31.90 -22.71 8.47
C TYR A 398 -30.98 -22.17 7.36
N PHE A 399 -29.94 -21.44 7.76
CA PHE A 399 -28.91 -20.89 6.87
C PHE A 399 -27.52 -21.22 7.42
N THR A 400 -26.68 -21.87 6.61
CA THR A 400 -25.28 -22.13 7.01
C THR A 400 -24.41 -20.93 6.65
N VAL A 401 -23.55 -20.54 7.59
CA VAL A 401 -22.62 -19.42 7.47
C VAL A 401 -21.22 -19.87 7.86
N ILE A 402 -20.25 -19.63 7.00
CA ILE A 402 -18.86 -19.97 7.29
C ILE A 402 -18.14 -18.72 7.82
N THR A 403 -17.65 -18.76 9.06
CA THR A 403 -16.70 -17.78 9.56
C THR A 403 -15.29 -18.20 9.15
N LYS A 404 -14.79 -17.58 8.08
CA LYS A 404 -13.41 -17.81 7.61
C LYS A 404 -12.45 -16.95 8.41
N THR A 405 -11.93 -17.54 9.46
CA THR A 405 -10.49 -17.53 9.69
C THR A 405 -9.81 -18.37 8.56
N PHE A 406 -8.47 -18.32 8.40
CA PHE A 406 -7.73 -18.89 7.25
C PHE A 406 -6.86 -20.15 7.61
N GLU A 407 -7.46 -21.25 8.06
CA GLU A 407 -6.74 -22.54 8.12
C GLU A 407 -7.02 -23.30 6.83
N ASN A 408 -5.98 -23.75 6.15
CA ASN A 408 -6.15 -24.59 4.97
C ASN A 408 -6.35 -26.06 5.37
N GLN A 409 -7.60 -26.44 5.59
CA GLN A 409 -8.04 -27.79 5.21
C GLN A 409 -9.27 -27.72 4.30
N ALA A 410 -9.10 -28.26 3.09
CA ALA A 410 -10.21 -28.53 2.18
C ALA A 410 -10.66 -29.99 2.39
N MET A 411 -11.81 -30.21 3.04
CA MET A 411 -12.52 -31.49 2.98
C MET A 411 -14.04 -31.34 2.86
N ARG A 412 -14.64 -32.39 2.29
CA ARG A 412 -15.98 -32.42 1.69
C ARG A 412 -17.08 -32.61 2.74
N ILE A 413 -18.25 -32.01 2.50
CA ILE A 413 -19.37 -31.94 3.46
C ILE A 413 -20.29 -33.18 3.35
N VAL A 414 -20.86 -33.63 4.48
CA VAL A 414 -21.97 -34.59 4.55
C VAL A 414 -23.14 -33.92 5.29
N TYR A 415 -24.37 -34.12 4.81
CA TYR A 415 -25.58 -33.40 5.22
C TYR A 415 -26.68 -34.35 5.74
N PRO A 416 -27.55 -33.86 6.65
CA PRO A 416 -28.96 -34.23 6.70
C PRO A 416 -29.86 -33.00 6.41
N GLY A 417 -30.60 -33.04 5.30
CA GLY A 417 -31.41 -31.93 4.77
C GLY A 417 -30.97 -31.56 3.35
N GLU A 418 -31.94 -31.40 2.43
CA GLU A 418 -31.82 -31.40 0.96
C GLU A 418 -30.41 -31.20 0.33
N LYS A 419 -30.00 -32.19 -0.46
CA LYS A 419 -28.69 -32.25 -1.12
C LYS A 419 -28.45 -31.06 -2.05
N ASN A 420 -27.22 -30.54 -2.02
CA ASN A 420 -26.61 -29.62 -3.00
C ASN A 420 -26.97 -28.11 -2.90
N THR A 421 -27.21 -27.57 -1.71
CA THR A 421 -27.13 -26.11 -1.50
C THR A 421 -25.73 -25.68 -1.04
N GLU A 422 -25.14 -24.72 -1.75
CA GLU A 422 -23.95 -23.98 -1.29
C GLU A 422 -24.25 -23.21 0.01
N PRO A 423 -23.25 -22.90 0.86
CA PRO A 423 -23.46 -22.04 2.02
C PRO A 423 -24.02 -20.69 1.60
N SER A 424 -25.17 -20.34 2.17
CA SER A 424 -25.95 -19.15 1.79
C SER A 424 -25.23 -17.82 2.03
N LEU A 425 -24.33 -17.75 3.03
CA LEU A 425 -23.50 -16.58 3.33
C LEU A 425 -22.13 -17.00 3.89
N ILE A 426 -21.14 -16.12 3.77
CA ILE A 426 -19.79 -16.27 4.35
C ILE A 426 -19.47 -14.96 5.07
N TYR A 427 -18.96 -15.04 6.30
CA TYR A 427 -18.56 -13.86 7.09
C TYR A 427 -17.06 -13.89 7.39
N SER A 428 -16.42 -12.73 7.21
CA SER A 428 -15.04 -12.49 7.65
C SER A 428 -15.04 -11.94 9.07
N VAL A 429 -14.21 -12.49 9.95
CA VAL A 429 -14.08 -12.07 11.35
C VAL A 429 -12.64 -11.65 11.64
N TYR A 430 -12.44 -10.43 12.10
CA TYR A 430 -11.13 -9.89 12.45
C TYR A 430 -11.14 -9.34 13.87
N ARG A 431 -10.11 -9.62 14.67
CA ARG A 431 -9.95 -9.02 16.01
C ARG A 431 -8.55 -8.49 16.23
N LYS A 432 -8.46 -7.27 16.77
CA LYS A 432 -7.23 -6.64 17.26
C LYS A 432 -7.57 -5.94 18.59
N ASN A 433 -7.06 -6.48 19.70
CA ASN A 433 -7.39 -6.02 21.07
C ASN A 433 -8.92 -5.99 21.31
N ASN A 434 -9.47 -4.79 21.52
CA ASN A 434 -10.90 -4.54 21.75
C ASN A 434 -11.67 -4.24 20.44
N LEU A 435 -11.00 -4.13 19.29
CA LEU A 435 -11.65 -3.94 18.00
C LEU A 435 -11.99 -5.31 17.40
N LEU A 436 -13.26 -5.52 17.07
CA LEU A 436 -13.77 -6.74 16.43
C LEU A 436 -14.59 -6.34 15.19
N ILE A 437 -14.21 -6.83 14.01
CA ILE A 437 -14.96 -6.62 12.77
C ILE A 437 -15.61 -7.94 12.36
N ILE A 438 -16.92 -7.93 12.12
CA ILE A 438 -17.67 -9.06 11.58
C ILE A 438 -18.36 -8.59 10.30
N ASN A 439 -18.01 -9.17 9.15
CA ASN A 439 -18.62 -8.89 7.86
C ASN A 439 -18.78 -7.39 7.54
N ASN A 440 -17.64 -6.67 7.61
CA ASN A 440 -17.51 -5.20 7.44
C ASN A 440 -18.17 -4.32 8.51
N GLU A 441 -18.83 -4.89 9.54
CA GLU A 441 -19.32 -4.12 10.69
C GLU A 441 -18.31 -4.14 11.85
N LEU A 442 -17.93 -2.96 12.34
CA LEU A 442 -16.95 -2.79 13.42
C LEU A 442 -17.64 -2.62 14.78
N PHE A 443 -17.17 -3.40 15.76
CA PHE A 443 -17.59 -3.42 17.15
C PHE A 443 -16.38 -3.11 18.05
N GLU A 444 -16.57 -2.17 18.97
CA GLU A 444 -15.58 -1.82 19.98
C GLU A 444 -16.00 -2.43 21.32
N LEU A 445 -15.26 -3.44 21.77
CA LEU A 445 -15.48 -4.17 23.01
C LEU A 445 -14.97 -3.35 24.20
N ASN A 446 -15.72 -2.30 24.54
CA ASN A 446 -15.40 -1.31 25.58
C ASN A 446 -16.42 -1.39 26.75
N LYS A 447 -16.36 -0.46 27.70
CA LYS A 447 -17.31 -0.41 28.84
C LYS A 447 -18.75 -0.08 28.42
N PRO A 448 -19.77 -0.53 29.18
CA PRO A 448 -21.16 -0.08 29.01
C PRO A 448 -21.29 1.45 28.98
N GLY A 449 -22.21 1.96 28.16
CA GLY A 449 -22.38 3.37 27.89
C GLY A 449 -21.45 3.95 26.81
N PHE A 450 -20.45 3.21 26.33
CA PHE A 450 -19.68 3.61 25.15
C PHE A 450 -20.59 3.61 23.91
N CYS A 451 -20.63 4.73 23.19
CA CYS A 451 -21.44 4.94 22.00
C CYS A 451 -20.59 5.44 20.84
N ARG A 452 -20.94 5.01 19.63
CA ARG A 452 -20.32 5.44 18.39
C ARG A 452 -21.38 5.72 17.33
N ASP A 453 -21.21 6.83 16.62
CA ASP A 453 -22.01 7.17 15.46
C ASP A 453 -21.41 6.56 14.19
N GLY A 454 -22.25 6.25 13.21
CA GLY A 454 -21.87 5.58 11.95
C GLY A 454 -22.92 5.78 10.87
N GLU A 455 -22.64 5.31 9.66
CA GLU A 455 -23.53 5.44 8.51
C GLU A 455 -23.37 4.22 7.59
N ASP A 456 -24.50 3.69 7.12
CA ASP A 456 -24.54 2.62 6.12
C ASP A 456 -25.68 2.87 5.10
N ARG A 457 -26.05 1.85 4.32
CA ARG A 457 -27.06 1.97 3.26
C ARG A 457 -28.45 2.38 3.76
N ASP A 458 -28.77 2.07 5.02
CA ASP A 458 -30.04 2.42 5.66
C ASP A 458 -29.98 3.82 6.32
N GLY A 459 -28.80 4.45 6.31
CA GLY A 459 -28.54 5.83 6.73
C GLY A 459 -27.67 5.92 7.99
N LYS A 460 -27.67 7.11 8.60
CA LYS A 460 -26.94 7.40 9.84
C LYS A 460 -27.54 6.66 11.03
N PHE A 461 -26.68 6.15 11.89
CA PHE A 461 -27.03 5.40 13.08
C PHE A 461 -26.09 5.69 14.26
N LYS A 462 -26.58 5.41 15.46
CA LYS A 462 -25.80 5.38 16.70
C LYS A 462 -25.80 3.96 17.25
N SER A 463 -24.62 3.44 17.58
CA SER A 463 -24.40 2.11 18.14
C SER A 463 -23.78 2.23 19.53
N CYS A 464 -24.47 1.73 20.56
CA CYS A 464 -24.04 1.85 21.96
C CYS A 464 -23.95 0.48 22.64
N ILE A 465 -22.91 0.29 23.47
CA ILE A 465 -22.83 -0.84 24.40
C ILE A 465 -23.80 -0.56 25.54
N ARG A 466 -24.81 -1.41 25.71
CA ARG A 466 -25.80 -1.30 26.78
C ARG A 466 -25.38 -2.03 28.04
N GLU A 467 -24.88 -3.24 27.88
CA GLU A 467 -24.46 -4.11 28.97
C GLU A 467 -23.41 -5.13 28.49
N ILE A 468 -22.76 -5.80 29.45
CA ILE A 468 -21.90 -6.95 29.21
C ILE A 468 -22.43 -8.08 30.11
N LEU A 469 -23.03 -9.11 29.51
CA LEU A 469 -23.52 -10.27 30.23
C LEU A 469 -22.35 -11.21 30.52
N PRO A 470 -22.17 -11.72 31.76
CA PRO A 470 -21.09 -12.64 32.07
C PRO A 470 -21.22 -13.96 31.30
N ARG A 471 -22.46 -14.39 31.03
CA ARG A 471 -22.81 -15.65 30.35
C ARG A 471 -24.19 -15.54 29.70
N LEU A 472 -24.36 -16.18 28.54
CA LEU A 472 -25.64 -16.34 27.85
C LEU A 472 -25.81 -17.81 27.44
N ILE A 473 -26.97 -18.36 27.74
CA ILE A 473 -27.36 -19.72 27.37
C ILE A 473 -28.41 -19.58 26.27
N LEU A 474 -28.12 -20.08 25.06
CA LEU A 474 -29.04 -20.03 23.92
C LEU A 474 -29.87 -21.32 23.83
N ASN A 475 -29.24 -22.47 24.14
CA ASN A 475 -29.92 -23.75 24.26
C ASN A 475 -29.10 -24.67 25.22
N PRO A 476 -29.62 -25.85 25.61
CA PRO A 476 -28.95 -26.72 26.59
C PRO A 476 -27.54 -27.20 26.19
N SER A 477 -27.18 -27.16 24.91
CA SER A 477 -25.85 -27.55 24.40
C SER A 477 -24.96 -26.36 24.01
N LEU A 478 -25.45 -25.12 24.10
CA LEU A 478 -24.74 -23.91 23.69
C LEU A 478 -24.84 -22.79 24.74
N SER A 479 -23.74 -22.63 25.47
CA SER A 479 -23.49 -21.59 26.46
C SER A 479 -22.24 -20.81 26.07
N LEU A 480 -22.31 -19.48 26.09
CA LEU A 480 -21.23 -18.60 25.66
C LEU A 480 -21.00 -17.50 26.71
N ASP A 481 -19.74 -17.23 27.02
CA ASP A 481 -19.35 -16.29 28.08
C ASP A 481 -18.99 -14.91 27.52
N SER A 482 -19.04 -13.89 28.40
CA SER A 482 -18.65 -12.49 28.15
C SER A 482 -19.28 -11.91 26.87
N ILE A 483 -20.60 -11.71 26.92
CA ILE A 483 -21.41 -11.21 25.80
C ILE A 483 -21.57 -9.69 25.88
N PHE A 484 -21.06 -8.98 24.88
CA PHE A 484 -21.26 -7.55 24.71
C PHE A 484 -22.59 -7.30 23.98
N VAL A 485 -23.44 -6.46 24.56
CA VAL A 485 -24.77 -6.15 24.02
C VAL A 485 -24.77 -4.76 23.41
N PHE A 486 -24.81 -4.70 22.09
CA PHE A 486 -24.85 -3.46 21.31
C PHE A 486 -26.29 -3.15 20.87
N GLN A 487 -26.76 -1.92 21.11
CA GLN A 487 -27.97 -1.39 20.50
C GLN A 487 -27.60 -0.40 19.38
N LYS A 488 -28.03 -0.68 18.15
CA LYS A 488 -27.93 0.17 16.96
C LYS A 488 -29.29 0.80 16.66
N GLN A 489 -29.33 2.14 16.54
CA GLN A 489 -30.53 2.92 16.26
C GLN A 489 -30.27 3.91 15.13
N TYR A 490 -31.14 3.98 14.13
CA TYR A 490 -30.99 4.85 12.97
C TYR A 490 -31.67 6.21 13.20
N GLU A 491 -31.05 7.30 12.72
CA GLU A 491 -31.61 8.65 12.81
C GLU A 491 -32.93 8.80 12.04
N ARG A 492 -33.02 8.15 10.86
CA ARG A 492 -34.22 8.18 9.99
C ARG A 492 -35.28 7.14 10.34
N GLN A 493 -34.93 6.09 11.08
CA GLN A 493 -35.85 5.02 11.49
C GLN A 493 -35.87 4.90 13.02
N VAL A 494 -36.37 5.95 13.68
CA VAL A 494 -36.46 6.02 15.15
C VAL A 494 -37.32 4.89 15.73
N ASN A 495 -38.24 4.33 14.94
CA ASN A 495 -39.25 3.38 15.40
C ASN A 495 -38.76 1.93 15.62
N VAL A 496 -37.54 1.58 15.18
CA VAL A 496 -36.98 0.23 15.32
C VAL A 496 -35.51 0.30 15.72
N SER A 497 -35.13 -0.43 16.78
CA SER A 497 -33.73 -0.60 17.17
C SER A 497 -33.25 -2.03 16.95
N THR A 498 -32.01 -2.19 16.51
CA THR A 498 -31.37 -3.50 16.30
C THR A 498 -30.42 -3.79 17.44
N TRP A 499 -30.62 -4.91 18.13
CA TRP A 499 -29.78 -5.37 19.24
C TRP A 499 -28.88 -6.50 18.75
N ARG A 500 -27.63 -6.52 19.20
CA ARG A 500 -26.60 -7.49 18.80
C ARG A 500 -25.82 -7.97 20.01
N TYR A 501 -25.74 -9.29 20.15
CA TYR A 501 -25.09 -9.98 21.24
C TYR A 501 -23.82 -10.63 20.70
N ILE A 502 -22.66 -10.22 21.19
CA ILE A 502 -21.36 -10.65 20.68
C ILE A 502 -20.56 -11.31 21.80
N SER A 503 -20.21 -12.59 21.63
CA SER A 503 -19.32 -13.28 22.56
C SER A 503 -17.88 -12.85 22.29
N SER A 504 -17.26 -12.19 23.27
CA SER A 504 -15.87 -11.77 23.19
C SER A 504 -14.90 -12.96 23.07
N PRO A 505 -14.99 -14.05 23.86
CA PRO A 505 -14.05 -15.17 23.75
C PRO A 505 -14.07 -15.88 22.39
N SER A 506 -15.24 -16.01 21.76
CA SER A 506 -15.37 -16.72 20.47
C SER A 506 -15.35 -15.81 19.24
N ASN A 507 -15.39 -14.47 19.41
CA ASN A 507 -15.48 -13.48 18.33
C ASN A 507 -16.76 -13.58 17.46
N LEU A 508 -17.84 -14.14 18.00
CA LEU A 508 -19.06 -14.45 17.25
C LEU A 508 -20.20 -13.48 17.57
N LEU A 509 -21.00 -13.14 16.55
CA LEU A 509 -22.36 -12.62 16.73
C LEU A 509 -23.28 -13.80 17.06
N VAL A 510 -23.69 -13.92 18.33
CA VAL A 510 -24.39 -15.10 18.86
C VAL A 510 -25.92 -14.94 18.84
N LYS A 511 -26.40 -13.70 18.86
CA LYS A 511 -27.83 -13.37 18.80
C LYS A 511 -28.02 -11.95 18.25
N LYS A 512 -29.12 -11.73 17.55
CA LYS A 512 -29.57 -10.43 17.04
C LYS A 512 -31.09 -10.33 17.18
N GLU A 513 -31.57 -9.17 17.58
CA GLU A 513 -33.01 -8.88 17.70
C GLU A 513 -33.34 -7.56 17.00
N ARG A 514 -34.54 -7.44 16.46
CA ARG A 514 -35.16 -6.14 16.11
C ARG A 514 -36.26 -5.87 17.10
N ARG A 515 -36.22 -4.72 17.78
CA ARG A 515 -37.22 -4.29 18.76
C ARG A 515 -37.94 -3.02 18.31
N ASP A 516 -39.23 -2.93 18.61
CA ASP A 516 -40.03 -1.72 18.41
C ASP A 516 -39.70 -0.62 19.45
N THR A 517 -40.44 0.50 19.42
CA THR A 517 -40.29 1.60 20.38
C THR A 517 -40.73 1.26 21.81
N LEU A 518 -41.56 0.23 21.98
CA LEU A 518 -42.06 -0.25 23.27
C LEU A 518 -41.13 -1.33 23.87
N GLY A 519 -40.14 -1.79 23.10
CA GLY A 519 -39.20 -2.83 23.49
C GLY A 519 -39.63 -4.25 23.13
N ASN A 520 -40.77 -4.44 22.45
CA ASN A 520 -41.23 -5.75 21.99
C ASN A 520 -40.32 -6.27 20.89
N VAL A 521 -40.03 -7.57 20.91
CA VAL A 521 -39.18 -8.21 19.91
C VAL A 521 -40.00 -8.54 18.66
N ILE A 522 -39.68 -7.87 17.54
CA ILE A 522 -40.32 -8.04 16.24
C ILE A 522 -39.76 -9.29 15.53
N SER A 523 -38.45 -9.53 15.67
CA SER A 523 -37.77 -10.68 15.08
C SER A 523 -36.46 -10.98 15.81
N THR A 524 -36.10 -12.26 15.83
CA THR A 524 -34.90 -12.79 16.50
C THR A 524 -34.14 -13.70 15.55
N GLU A 525 -32.82 -13.55 15.51
CA GLU A 525 -31.86 -14.43 14.83
C GLU A 525 -30.88 -14.93 15.91
N GLU A 526 -30.82 -16.24 16.14
CA GLU A 526 -29.99 -16.86 17.20
C GLU A 526 -29.05 -17.93 16.64
N LEU A 527 -27.88 -18.06 17.26
CA LEU A 527 -26.90 -19.10 16.96
C LEU A 527 -27.37 -20.43 17.55
N TYR A 528 -27.64 -21.42 16.70
CA TYR A 528 -28.15 -22.71 17.13
C TYR A 528 -27.05 -23.70 17.56
N LYS A 529 -25.96 -23.78 16.77
CA LYS A 529 -24.86 -24.72 17.00
C LYS A 529 -23.55 -24.15 16.46
N ILE A 530 -22.45 -24.49 17.11
CA ILE A 530 -21.07 -24.30 16.61
C ILE A 530 -20.52 -25.69 16.26
N VAL A 531 -19.93 -25.83 15.08
CA VAL A 531 -19.15 -27.00 14.70
C VAL A 531 -17.74 -26.54 14.36
N LYS A 532 -16.76 -27.01 15.13
CA LYS A 532 -15.34 -26.94 14.76
C LYS A 532 -15.02 -28.12 13.85
N LYS A 533 -14.30 -27.87 12.77
CA LYS A 533 -13.64 -28.89 11.94
C LYS A 533 -12.15 -28.82 12.21
#